data_AF-A0ABD1T9F3-F1
#
_entry.id   AF-A0ABD1T9F3-F1
#
_cell.length_a   1.000
_cell.length_b   1.000
_cell.length_c   1.000
_cell.angle_alpha   90.00
_cell.angle_beta   90.00
_cell.angle_gamma   90.00
#
_symmetry.space_group_name_H-M   'P 1'
#
loop_
_entity.id
_entity.type
_entity.pdbx_description
1 polymer ?
#
loop_
_entity_poly.entity_id
_entity_poly.type
_entity_poly.pdbx_seq_one_letter_code
_entity_poly.pdbx_strand_id
1 'polypeptide(L)'
;MEKKEPWARVSVVGVLGVLLLSHAAYSTIQYRSLLKITDEQFSGPPINVVMELIAGLVLCMWAALTVPGKFLSILPHSDENRVVALPTNLDFMIFNHRGKAFPLSIDAK
;
A
#
# COMPACT_ATOMS: atom_id res chain seq x y z
N MET A 1 -3.70 -26.86 0.61
CA MET A 1 -4.62 -25.72 0.85
C MET A 1 -3.92 -24.47 0.34
N GLU A 2 -4.43 -23.90 -0.75
CA GLU A 2 -3.83 -22.78 -1.48
C GLU A 2 -3.85 -21.51 -0.60
N LYS A 3 -2.66 -21.04 -0.19
CA LYS A 3 -2.51 -19.77 0.52
C LYS A 3 -2.83 -18.65 -0.47
N LYS A 4 -4.10 -18.22 -0.55
CA LYS A 4 -4.46 -16.99 -1.27
C LYS A 4 -3.75 -15.83 -0.60
N GLU A 5 -2.74 -15.28 -1.27
CA GLU A 5 -1.94 -14.22 -0.68
C GLU A 5 -2.79 -12.96 -0.50
N PRO A 6 -2.80 -12.36 0.70
CA PRO A 6 -3.71 -11.27 1.05
C PRO A 6 -3.48 -10.01 0.21
N TRP A 7 -2.27 -9.82 -0.32
CA TRP A 7 -1.94 -8.69 -1.20
C TRP A 7 -2.72 -8.71 -2.52
N ALA A 8 -2.99 -9.90 -3.07
CA ALA A 8 -3.71 -10.04 -4.33
C ALA A 8 -5.14 -9.49 -4.23
N ARG A 9 -5.78 -9.63 -3.06
CA ARG A 9 -7.13 -9.12 -2.80
C ARG A 9 -7.17 -7.59 -2.80
N VAL A 10 -6.14 -6.97 -2.24
CA VAL A 10 -6.02 -5.51 -2.18
C VAL A 10 -5.78 -4.92 -3.58
N SER A 11 -4.95 -5.58 -4.39
CA SER A 11 -4.71 -5.17 -5.77
C SER A 11 -5.99 -5.23 -6.63
N VAL A 12 -6.87 -6.23 -6.42
CA VAL A 12 -8.14 -6.32 -7.15
C VAL A 12 -9.07 -5.14 -6.83
N VAL A 13 -9.11 -4.68 -5.58
CA VAL A 13 -9.90 -3.50 -5.19
C VAL A 13 -9.42 -2.25 -5.93
N GLY A 14 -8.11 -2.08 -6.08
CA GLY A 14 -7.53 -0.97 -6.84
C GLY A 14 -7.92 -1.00 -8.33
N VAL A 15 -7.87 -2.18 -8.96
CA VAL A 15 -8.30 -2.35 -10.36
C VAL A 15 -9.78 -2.01 -10.53
N LEU A 16 -10.64 -2.47 -9.61
CA LEU A 16 -12.07 -2.14 -9.63
C LEU A 16 -12.31 -0.63 -9.46
N GLY A 17 -11.56 0.04 -8.57
CA GLY A 17 -11.63 1.49 -8.40
C GLY A 17 -11.28 2.26 -9.69
N VAL A 18 -10.22 1.85 -10.39
CA VAL A 18 -9.81 2.47 -11.67
C VAL A 18 -10.84 2.23 -12.77
N LEU A 19 -11.44 1.05 -12.83
CA LEU A 19 -12.51 0.73 -13.78
C LEU A 19 -13.76 1.60 -13.54
N LEU A 20 -14.17 1.77 -12.28
CA LEU A 20 -15.29 2.66 -11.92
C LEU A 20 -14.99 4.12 -12.27
N LEU A 21 -13.77 4.61 -11.98
CA LEU A 21 -13.37 5.97 -12.37
C LEU A 21 -13.39 6.16 -13.89
N SER A 22 -12.93 5.16 -14.63
CA SER A 22 -12.96 5.16 -16.09
C SER A 22 -14.39 5.17 -16.63
N HIS A 23 -15.29 4.41 -16.01
CA HIS A 23 -16.70 4.38 -16.36
C HIS A 23 -17.40 5.72 -16.06
N ALA A 24 -17.13 6.32 -14.90
CA ALA A 24 -17.66 7.64 -14.55
C ALA A 24 -17.15 8.74 -15.51
N ALA A 25 -15.87 8.67 -15.90
CA ALA A 25 -15.29 9.58 -16.88
C ALA A 25 -15.96 9.43 -18.26
N TYR A 26 -16.12 8.19 -18.73
CA TYR A 26 -16.80 7.91 -20.00
C TYR A 26 -18.26 8.39 -19.99
N SER A 27 -19.02 8.08 -18.94
CA SER A 27 -20.39 8.54 -18.73
C SER A 27 -20.51 10.07 -18.75
N THR A 28 -19.56 10.78 -18.14
CA THR A 28 -19.54 12.26 -18.16
C THR A 28 -19.27 12.82 -19.55
N ILE A 29 -18.33 12.21 -20.30
CA ILE A 29 -18.00 12.62 -21.67
C ILE A 29 -19.20 12.39 -22.60
N GLN A 30 -19.82 11.21 -22.52
CA GLN A 30 -21.04 10.85 -23.25
C GLN A 30 -22.18 11.84 -22.95
N TYR A 31 -22.47 12.08 -21.67
CA TYR A 31 -23.50 13.02 -21.25
C TYR A 31 -23.25 14.43 -21.82
N ARG A 32 -22.01 14.91 -21.74
CA ARG A 32 -21.64 16.21 -22.32
C ARG A 32 -21.77 16.23 -23.84
N SER A 33 -21.50 15.12 -24.52
CA SER A 33 -21.69 15.02 -25.97
C SER A 33 -23.18 15.06 -26.35
N LEU A 34 -24.04 14.41 -25.56
CA LEU A 34 -25.49 14.45 -25.77
C LEU A 34 -26.04 15.86 -25.62
N LEU A 35 -25.65 16.60 -24.57
CA LEU A 35 -26.10 17.98 -24.36
C LEU A 35 -25.71 18.93 -25.49
N LYS A 36 -24.54 18.70 -26.12
CA LYS A 36 -24.11 19.47 -27.30
C LYS A 36 -25.01 19.22 -28.52
N ILE A 37 -25.60 18.04 -28.65
CA ILE A 37 -26.48 17.68 -29.77
C ILE A 37 -27.88 18.22 -29.53
N THR A 38 -28.34 18.22 -28.28
CA THR A 38 -29.68 18.71 -27.90
C THR A 38 -29.74 20.23 -27.67
N ASP A 39 -28.63 20.94 -27.88
CA ASP A 39 -28.46 22.38 -27.64
C ASP A 39 -28.82 22.81 -26.19
N GLU A 40 -28.65 21.89 -25.23
CA GLU A 40 -28.90 22.16 -23.82
C GLU A 40 -27.64 22.66 -23.10
N GLN A 41 -27.82 23.58 -22.14
CA GLN A 41 -26.70 24.08 -21.35
C GLN A 41 -26.21 23.04 -20.34
N PHE A 42 -24.89 22.79 -20.34
CA PHE A 42 -24.25 21.90 -19.38
C PHE A 42 -24.21 22.55 -17.99
N SER A 43 -25.07 22.07 -17.08
CA SER A 43 -25.07 22.48 -15.66
C SER A 43 -24.20 21.59 -14.76
N GLY A 44 -23.79 20.41 -15.24
CA GLY A 44 -22.98 19.46 -14.48
C GLY A 44 -23.33 18.00 -14.81
N PRO A 45 -22.52 17.02 -14.38
CA PRO A 45 -22.85 15.61 -14.55
C PRO A 45 -24.04 15.19 -13.67
N PRO A 46 -24.82 14.18 -14.08
CA PRO A 46 -25.90 13.62 -13.27
C PRO A 46 -25.39 13.11 -11.91
N ILE A 47 -26.20 13.25 -10.87
CA ILE A 47 -25.84 12.86 -9.48
C ILE A 47 -25.38 11.41 -9.38
N ASN A 48 -25.95 10.51 -10.18
CA ASN A 48 -25.57 9.10 -10.21
C ASN A 48 -24.09 8.91 -10.61
N VAL A 49 -23.62 9.67 -11.60
CA VAL A 49 -22.23 9.63 -12.08
C VAL A 49 -21.29 10.25 -11.05
N VAL A 50 -21.74 11.28 -10.34
CA VAL A 50 -20.98 11.88 -9.23
C VAL A 50 -20.81 10.88 -8.09
N MET A 51 -21.85 10.14 -7.73
CA MET A 51 -21.77 9.08 -6.71
C MET A 51 -20.81 7.96 -7.14
N GLU A 52 -20.85 7.56 -8.41
CA GLU A 52 -19.94 6.56 -8.97
C GLU A 52 -18.47 7.04 -8.93
N LEU A 53 -18.22 8.30 -9.29
CA LEU A 53 -16.91 8.93 -9.22
C LEU A 53 -16.37 8.92 -7.78
N ILE A 54 -17.19 9.31 -6.80
CA ILE A 54 -16.81 9.33 -5.39
C ILE A 54 -16.50 7.90 -4.91
N ALA A 55 -17.34 6.93 -5.26
CA ALA A 55 -17.11 5.53 -4.90
C ALA A 55 -15.80 5.00 -5.50
N GLY A 56 -15.53 5.25 -6.79
CA GLY A 56 -14.28 4.88 -7.45
C GLY A 56 -13.05 5.53 -6.78
N LEU A 57 -13.15 6.81 -6.42
CA LEU A 57 -12.07 7.53 -5.74
C LEU A 57 -11.76 6.93 -4.36
N VAL A 58 -12.78 6.66 -3.55
CA VAL A 58 -12.62 6.06 -2.21
C VAL A 58 -11.97 4.68 -2.30
N LEU A 59 -12.38 3.86 -3.28
CA LEU A 59 -11.80 2.53 -3.49
C LEU A 59 -10.32 2.62 -3.93
N CYS A 60 -10.00 3.55 -4.84
CA CYS A 60 -8.61 3.80 -5.25
C CYS A 60 -7.74 4.28 -4.08
N MET A 61 -8.23 5.22 -3.27
CA MET A 61 -7.51 5.69 -2.08
C MET A 61 -7.30 4.55 -1.08
N TRP A 62 -8.33 3.75 -0.81
CA TRP A 62 -8.23 2.61 0.07
C TRP A 62 -7.17 1.61 -0.40
N ALA A 63 -7.19 1.26 -1.69
CA ALA A 63 -6.18 0.39 -2.28
C ALA A 63 -4.77 1.02 -2.18
N ALA A 64 -4.63 2.30 -2.50
CA ALA A 64 -3.35 3.01 -2.45
C ALA A 64 -2.73 3.06 -1.04
N LEU A 65 -3.56 3.04 0.02
CA LEU A 65 -3.09 3.00 1.41
C LEU A 65 -2.74 1.58 1.89
N THR A 66 -3.30 0.55 1.26
CA THR A 66 -3.18 -0.84 1.72
C THR A 66 -2.26 -1.71 0.86
N VAL A 67 -1.95 -1.28 -0.37
CA VAL A 67 -0.96 -1.92 -1.25
C VAL A 67 0.48 -1.68 -0.78
N PRO A 68 0.90 -0.47 -0.37
CA PRO A 68 2.24 -0.26 0.17
C PRO A 68 2.42 -1.14 1.41
N GLY A 69 3.55 -1.85 1.46
CA GLY A 69 3.86 -2.76 2.54
C GLY A 69 3.96 -2.07 3.91
N LYS A 70 4.23 -2.85 4.94
CA LYS A 70 4.42 -2.33 6.30
C LYS A 70 5.61 -1.37 6.34
N PHE A 71 5.48 -0.29 7.10
CA PHE A 71 6.61 0.56 7.42
C PHE A 71 7.68 -0.24 8.18
N LEU A 72 8.93 -0.04 7.78
CA LEU A 72 10.09 -0.61 8.47
C LEU A 72 10.55 0.33 9.57
N SER A 73 11.12 -0.25 10.63
CA SER A 73 11.66 0.52 11.75
C SER A 73 12.97 1.20 11.37
N ILE A 74 13.08 2.50 11.69
CA ILE A 74 14.29 3.31 11.47
C ILE A 74 15.39 2.94 12.47
N LEU A 75 15.04 2.37 13.63
CA LEU A 75 16.02 2.03 14.66
C LEU A 75 16.95 0.91 14.16
N PRO A 76 18.28 1.11 14.14
CA PRO A 76 19.24 0.10 13.68
C PRO A 76 19.23 -1.21 14.49
N HIS A 77 18.73 -1.15 15.74
CA HIS A 77 18.70 -2.31 16.63
C HIS A 77 17.31 -2.98 16.72
N SER A 78 16.34 -2.51 15.93
CA SER A 78 15.04 -3.19 15.81
C SER A 78 15.22 -4.55 15.12
N ASP A 79 14.44 -5.56 15.52
CA ASP A 79 14.59 -6.93 15.01
C ASP A 79 14.56 -7.01 13.48
N GLU A 80 13.72 -6.20 12.83
CA GLU A 80 13.60 -6.14 11.37
C GLU A 80 14.82 -5.54 10.66
N ASN A 81 15.61 -4.69 11.34
CA ASN A 81 16.76 -3.95 10.79
C ASN A 81 18.10 -4.40 11.40
N ARG A 82 18.07 -5.45 12.23
CA ARG A 82 19.20 -5.90 13.00
C ARG A 82 20.21 -6.58 12.08
N VAL A 83 21.18 -5.82 11.56
CA VAL A 83 22.43 -6.33 10.96
C VAL A 83 23.37 -6.85 12.07
N VAL A 84 22.86 -7.73 12.92
CA VAL A 84 23.71 -8.63 13.70
C VAL A 84 23.20 -10.05 13.52
N ALA A 85 23.20 -10.51 12.27
CA ALA A 85 23.70 -11.86 12.08
C ALA A 85 25.15 -11.81 12.56
N LEU A 86 25.48 -12.50 13.67
CA LEU A 86 26.86 -12.76 14.05
C LEU A 86 27.63 -13.13 12.78
N PRO A 87 28.87 -12.65 12.59
CA PRO A 87 29.64 -13.01 11.40
C PRO A 87 29.59 -14.54 11.26
N THR A 88 28.94 -15.01 10.19
CA THR A 88 28.76 -16.45 9.92
C THR A 88 30.10 -17.15 9.74
N ASN A 89 31.17 -16.39 9.56
CA ASN A 89 32.55 -16.83 9.59
C ASN A 89 33.03 -17.03 11.04
N LEU A 90 32.56 -18.12 11.66
CA LEU A 90 33.04 -18.59 12.96
C LEU A 90 34.56 -18.82 12.99
N ASP A 91 35.16 -19.10 11.82
CA ASP A 91 36.60 -19.34 11.65
C ASP A 91 37.48 -18.14 12.04
N PHE A 92 36.93 -16.91 12.04
CA PHE A 92 37.67 -15.69 12.43
C PHE A 92 37.17 -15.08 13.74
N MET A 93 36.54 -15.87 14.61
CA MET A 93 36.03 -15.38 15.88
C MET A 93 37.18 -15.05 16.86
N ILE A 94 37.27 -13.78 17.27
CA ILE A 94 38.30 -13.28 18.21
C ILE A 94 37.69 -13.11 19.60
N PHE A 95 38.25 -13.80 20.59
CA PHE A 95 37.78 -13.75 21.98
C PHE A 95 38.35 -12.58 22.79
N ASN A 96 39.36 -11.88 22.28
CA ASN A 96 39.93 -10.70 22.93
C ASN A 96 39.22 -9.41 22.46
N HIS A 97 38.01 -9.19 22.94
CA HIS A 97 37.21 -7.99 22.65
C HIS A 97 36.62 -7.39 23.93
N ARG A 98 36.12 -6.15 23.84
CA ARG A 98 35.57 -5.39 24.99
C ARG A 98 34.38 -6.07 25.68
N GLY A 99 33.70 -7.00 24.99
CA GLY A 99 32.65 -7.86 25.53
C GLY A 99 33.09 -8.70 26.74
N LYS A 100 34.37 -9.08 26.80
CA LYS A 100 34.96 -9.83 27.94
C LYS A 100 34.87 -9.08 29.27
N ALA A 101 34.76 -7.76 29.25
CA ALA A 101 34.65 -6.93 30.45
C ALA A 101 33.21 -6.86 31.00
N PHE A 102 32.21 -7.33 30.26
CA PHE A 102 30.83 -7.33 30.71
C PHE A 102 30.51 -8.64 31.45
N PRO A 103 29.80 -8.58 32.59
CA PRO A 103 29.38 -9.76 33.32
C PRO A 103 28.39 -10.58 32.48
N LEU A 104 28.55 -11.91 32.48
CA LEU A 104 27.71 -12.87 31.75
C LEU A 104 26.22 -12.87 32.20
N SER A 105 25.90 -12.20 33.30
CA SER A 105 24.53 -12.07 33.82
C SER A 105 23.92 -10.73 33.41
N ILE A 106 23.60 -10.58 32.12
CA ILE A 106 22.51 -9.69 31.72
C ILE A 106 21.32 -10.61 31.50
N ASP A 107 20.41 -10.64 32.48
CA ASP A 107 19.05 -11.15 32.31
C ASP A 107 18.41 -10.32 31.18
N ALA A 108 18.51 -10.83 29.96
CA ALA A 108 17.87 -10.25 28.80
C ALA A 108 16.41 -10.70 28.81
N LYS A 109 15.59 -9.97 29.57
CA LYS A 109 14.13 -10.04 29.49
C LYS A 109 13.61 -9.17 28.36
#